data_AF-A0A0K3BPF3-F1
#
_entry.id   AF-A0A0K3BPF3-F1
#
_cell.length_a   1.000
_cell.length_b   1.000
_cell.length_c   1.000
_cell.angle_alpha   90.00
_cell.angle_beta   90.00
_cell.angle_gamma   90.00
#
_symmetry.space_group_name_H-M   'P 1'
#
loop_
_entity.id
_entity.type
_entity.pdbx_description
1 polymer ?
#
loop_
_entity_poly.entity_id
_entity_poly.type
_entity_poly.pdbx_seq_one_letter_code
_entity_poly.pdbx_strand_id
1 'polypeptide(L)'
;MSHHLPRASRTTVAAVALLAIATLSGTADAAPAPAPELSQEMLTAMQRDIGLSPGAAVARLAADRQASDTGNALRKRMRSTFGGAWINEGTLVVGVTDSKSADAVRAAGGQARLVGRTEEHLDAVKATLDANSAAAPGTVPGWFVDPASNSVVVKSRPSGFRAAYRFAASSGADMTAVRVEASDESPRPLIDVIGGNAYYIGSGTRCSVGFSVNGGFVTAGHCGTNGATTTQPSGTFRGSSFPGNDYAWVQVAAGNTPRGLVNNYSSGTVSVAGSQDAAVGASVCRSGSTTGWHCGTIRARNSSVTYPQGTVSGLIQTNVCAEPGDSGGSLLAGSQAQGVTSGGSGNCSSGGTTYFQPVNEILQTYGLTLVTGGGGPGPGTCQNPQNTYNGSLTSNQSVYQPNGGSYTSNASGAHVGCLTGPSGTDYDLYLEKQNGSTWTVVAKSDSPQNTETVNYNGTAGTYRYRVHAYSGSGSYTLGVSKP
;
A
#
# COMPACT_ATOMS: atom_id res chain seq x y z
N MET A 1 -3.00 25.57 -96.88
CA MET A 1 -2.70 26.96 -96.51
C MET A 1 -2.14 26.93 -95.10
N SER A 2 -0.82 27.05 -95.01
CA SER A 2 -0.02 26.91 -93.79
C SER A 2 0.83 28.17 -93.63
N HIS A 3 0.88 28.72 -92.42
CA HIS A 3 1.78 29.78 -91.95
C HIS A 3 2.12 29.42 -90.50
N HIS A 4 3.30 29.60 -89.90
CA HIS A 4 4.60 30.16 -90.27
C HIS A 4 5.67 29.60 -89.28
N LEU A 5 6.94 29.62 -89.71
CA LEU A 5 8.20 29.38 -88.95
C LEU A 5 8.51 30.53 -87.94
N PRO A 6 9.64 30.58 -87.16
CA PRO A 6 10.79 29.65 -86.99
C PRO A 6 11.29 29.39 -85.54
N ARG A 7 12.29 28.51 -85.45
CA ARG A 7 13.14 28.10 -84.31
C ARG A 7 14.08 29.19 -83.75
N ALA A 8 14.44 29.06 -82.47
CA ALA A 8 15.73 29.50 -81.91
C ALA A 8 16.27 28.51 -80.86
N SER A 9 17.57 28.24 -80.96
CA SER A 9 18.39 27.28 -80.21
C SER A 9 18.78 27.73 -78.79
N ARG A 10 19.10 26.78 -77.90
CA ARG A 10 20.03 26.94 -76.75
C ARG A 10 20.47 25.54 -76.25
N THR A 11 21.69 25.13 -76.63
CA THR A 11 22.88 24.92 -75.77
C THR A 11 22.83 23.74 -74.81
N THR A 12 23.54 22.68 -75.20
CA THR A 12 23.92 21.50 -74.42
C THR A 12 25.14 21.84 -73.54
N VAL A 13 25.07 21.52 -72.25
CA VAL A 13 26.25 21.44 -71.36
C VAL A 13 26.27 20.03 -70.76
N ALA A 14 27.33 19.28 -71.06
CA ALA A 14 27.64 18.00 -70.44
C ALA A 14 28.25 18.26 -69.05
N ALA A 15 27.66 17.68 -68.00
CA ALA A 15 28.23 17.66 -66.67
C ALA A 15 28.53 16.21 -66.27
N VAL A 16 29.81 15.93 -66.06
CA VAL A 16 30.35 14.72 -65.46
C VAL A 16 29.88 14.65 -64.01
N ALA A 17 29.01 13.70 -63.67
CA ALA A 17 28.61 13.45 -62.28
C ALA A 17 29.53 12.37 -61.69
N LEU A 18 30.35 12.78 -60.71
CA LEU A 18 31.13 11.89 -59.86
C LEU A 18 30.18 10.93 -59.11
N LEU A 19 30.51 9.64 -59.16
CA LEU A 19 29.89 8.60 -58.36
C LEU A 19 30.33 8.76 -56.89
N ALA A 20 29.51 9.42 -56.08
CA ALA A 20 29.67 9.42 -54.63
C ALA A 20 29.11 8.11 -54.07
N ILE A 21 30.00 7.20 -53.68
CA ILE A 21 29.65 6.01 -52.91
C ILE A 21 29.34 6.49 -51.49
N ALA A 22 28.06 6.73 -51.19
CA ALA A 22 27.60 6.96 -49.84
C ALA A 22 27.65 5.62 -49.09
N THR A 23 28.63 5.45 -48.21
CA THR A 23 28.62 4.42 -47.17
C THR A 23 27.45 4.71 -46.23
N LEU A 24 26.32 4.02 -46.43
CA LEU A 24 25.24 3.97 -45.45
C LEU A 24 25.78 3.27 -44.20
N SER A 25 26.22 4.07 -43.25
CA SER A 25 26.44 3.64 -41.87
C SER A 25 25.16 2.97 -41.39
N GLY A 26 25.24 1.67 -41.09
CA GLY A 26 24.13 0.93 -40.50
C GLY A 26 23.66 1.67 -39.25
N THR A 27 22.39 2.06 -39.24
CA THR A 27 21.71 2.39 -37.99
C THR A 27 21.78 1.13 -37.17
N ALA A 28 22.57 1.15 -36.09
CA ALA A 28 22.52 0.13 -35.07
C ALA A 28 21.04 -0.05 -34.71
N ASP A 29 20.52 -1.24 -35.01
CA ASP A 29 19.21 -1.67 -34.56
C ASP A 29 19.20 -1.41 -33.06
N ALA A 30 18.40 -0.44 -32.60
CA ALA A 30 18.23 -0.23 -31.19
C ALA A 30 17.67 -1.55 -30.66
N ALA A 31 18.49 -2.27 -29.88
CA ALA A 31 18.03 -3.48 -29.21
C ALA A 31 16.69 -3.16 -28.54
N PRO A 32 15.64 -3.97 -28.75
CA PRO A 32 14.36 -3.73 -28.10
C PRO A 32 14.62 -3.55 -26.61
N ALA A 33 14.06 -2.48 -26.03
CA ALA A 33 14.17 -2.24 -24.61
C ALA A 33 13.82 -3.55 -23.87
N PRO A 34 14.63 -4.01 -22.90
CA PRO A 34 14.30 -5.20 -22.14
C PRO A 34 12.89 -5.01 -21.58
N ALA A 35 12.03 -6.02 -21.76
CA ALA A 35 10.71 -6.03 -21.15
C ALA A 35 10.88 -5.71 -19.66
N PRO A 36 9.99 -4.90 -19.04
CA PRO A 36 10.11 -4.61 -17.62
C PRO A 36 10.21 -5.93 -16.87
N GLU A 37 11.34 -6.17 -16.22
CA GLU A 37 11.52 -7.39 -15.43
C GLU A 37 10.38 -7.45 -14.42
N LEU A 38 9.62 -8.54 -14.47
CA LEU A 38 8.51 -8.77 -13.55
C LEU A 38 9.07 -8.74 -12.14
N SER A 39 8.52 -7.89 -11.26
CA SER A 39 9.07 -7.75 -9.91
C SER A 39 8.98 -9.08 -9.17
N GLN A 40 10.06 -9.44 -8.46
CA GLN A 40 10.09 -10.65 -7.63
C GLN A 40 8.97 -10.65 -6.58
N GLU A 41 8.57 -9.46 -6.12
CA GLU A 41 7.44 -9.25 -5.22
C GLU A 41 6.11 -9.67 -5.85
N MET A 42 5.88 -9.32 -7.13
CA MET A 42 4.69 -9.75 -7.86
C MET A 42 4.67 -11.26 -8.08
N LEU A 43 5.81 -11.88 -8.42
CA LEU A 43 5.89 -13.34 -8.58
C LEU A 43 5.63 -14.08 -7.26
N THR A 44 6.14 -13.55 -6.15
CA THR A 44 5.88 -14.08 -4.80
C THR A 44 4.41 -13.94 -4.43
N ALA A 45 3.80 -12.79 -4.75
CA ALA A 45 2.37 -12.57 -4.54
C ALA A 45 1.52 -13.53 -5.38
N MET A 46 1.85 -13.74 -6.65
CA MET A 46 1.15 -14.69 -7.52
C MET A 46 1.26 -16.13 -7.03
N GLN A 47 2.41 -16.52 -6.47
CA GLN A 47 2.57 -17.82 -5.84
C GLN A 47 1.68 -17.98 -4.61
N ARG A 48 1.65 -16.98 -3.73
CA ARG A 48 0.83 -16.98 -2.51
C ARG A 48 -0.67 -16.94 -2.80
N ASP A 49 -1.09 -16.07 -3.71
CA ASP A 49 -2.50 -15.68 -3.86
C ASP A 49 -3.27 -16.53 -4.86
N ILE A 50 -2.61 -16.94 -5.95
CA ILE A 50 -3.25 -17.71 -7.03
C ILE A 50 -2.53 -19.03 -7.32
N GLY A 51 -1.57 -19.42 -6.47
CA GLY A 51 -0.98 -20.77 -6.46
C GLY A 51 -0.02 -21.08 -7.61
N LEU A 52 0.50 -20.07 -8.32
CA LEU A 52 1.39 -20.28 -9.47
C LEU A 52 2.86 -20.36 -9.04
N SER A 53 3.60 -21.36 -9.53
CA SER A 53 5.06 -21.36 -9.38
C SER A 53 5.67 -20.12 -10.08
N PRO A 54 6.86 -19.63 -9.68
CA PRO A 54 7.47 -18.46 -10.31
C PRO A 54 7.56 -18.57 -11.84
N GLY A 55 7.97 -19.73 -12.36
CA GLY A 55 8.02 -19.99 -13.80
C GLY A 55 6.63 -19.98 -14.46
N ALA A 56 5.61 -20.55 -13.80
CA ALA A 56 4.23 -20.52 -14.29
C ALA A 56 3.62 -19.12 -14.24
N ALA A 57 3.96 -18.29 -13.24
CA ALA A 57 3.53 -16.91 -13.12
C ALA A 57 4.10 -16.04 -14.26
N VAL A 58 5.39 -16.20 -14.59
CA VAL A 58 6.00 -15.52 -15.75
C VAL A 58 5.30 -15.92 -17.05
N ALA A 59 5.12 -17.22 -17.29
CA ALA A 59 4.43 -17.71 -18.48
C ALA A 59 2.98 -17.21 -18.56
N ARG A 60 2.27 -17.20 -17.43
CA ARG A 60 0.89 -16.71 -17.33
C ARG A 60 0.79 -15.22 -17.67
N LEU A 61 1.66 -14.38 -17.13
CA LEU A 61 1.64 -12.95 -17.41
C LEU A 61 1.96 -12.63 -18.86
N ALA A 62 2.90 -13.37 -19.48
CA ALA A 62 3.20 -13.23 -20.90
C ALA A 62 1.99 -13.63 -21.77
N ALA A 63 1.35 -14.76 -21.45
CA ALA A 63 0.15 -15.23 -22.16
C ALA A 63 -1.03 -14.26 -22.00
N ASP A 64 -1.29 -13.77 -20.77
CA ASP A 64 -2.37 -12.82 -20.49
C ASP A 64 -2.16 -11.50 -21.24
N ARG A 65 -0.91 -11.04 -21.36
CA ARG A 65 -0.57 -9.84 -22.15
C ARG A 65 -0.84 -10.07 -23.64
N GLN A 66 -0.35 -11.16 -24.21
CA GLN A 66 -0.60 -11.49 -25.62
C GLN A 66 -2.09 -11.65 -25.91
N ALA A 67 -2.83 -12.34 -25.05
CA ALA A 67 -4.28 -12.50 -25.13
C ALA A 67 -4.99 -11.14 -25.10
N SER A 68 -4.59 -10.24 -24.20
CA SER A 68 -5.14 -8.89 -24.09
C SER A 68 -4.87 -8.06 -25.34
N ASP A 69 -3.65 -8.10 -25.88
CA ASP A 69 -3.27 -7.37 -27.10
C ASP A 69 -4.08 -7.85 -28.31
N THR A 70 -4.19 -9.16 -28.51
CA THR A 70 -5.02 -9.76 -29.55
C THR A 70 -6.50 -9.42 -29.37
N GLY A 71 -7.04 -9.54 -28.15
CA GLY A 71 -8.43 -9.20 -27.84
C GLY A 71 -8.74 -7.74 -28.17
N ASN A 72 -7.85 -6.81 -27.80
CA ASN A 72 -7.99 -5.39 -28.11
C ASN A 72 -7.92 -5.10 -29.61
N ALA A 73 -7.06 -5.78 -30.36
CA ALA A 73 -6.99 -5.66 -31.82
C ALA A 73 -8.28 -6.15 -32.50
N LEU A 74 -8.82 -7.29 -32.04
CA LEU A 74 -10.08 -7.84 -32.53
C LEU A 74 -11.24 -6.88 -32.23
N ARG A 75 -11.35 -6.37 -30.99
CA ARG A 75 -12.35 -5.37 -30.57
C ARG A 75 -12.41 -4.17 -31.50
N LYS A 76 -11.25 -3.62 -31.88
CA LYS A 76 -11.16 -2.48 -32.80
C LYS A 76 -11.61 -2.83 -34.22
N ARG A 77 -11.27 -4.03 -34.70
CA ARG A 77 -11.51 -4.47 -36.09
C ARG A 77 -12.95 -4.88 -36.34
N MET A 78 -13.64 -5.45 -35.36
CA MET A 78 -14.96 -6.07 -35.53
C MET A 78 -16.05 -5.44 -34.65
N ARG A 79 -15.98 -4.13 -34.38
CA ARG A 79 -16.89 -3.39 -33.48
C ARG A 79 -18.36 -3.80 -33.56
N SER A 80 -18.93 -3.86 -34.77
CA SER A 80 -20.35 -4.16 -35.00
C SER A 80 -20.75 -5.61 -34.75
N THR A 81 -19.78 -6.52 -34.52
CA THR A 81 -20.00 -7.96 -34.33
C THR A 81 -19.26 -8.51 -33.10
N PHE A 82 -18.48 -7.68 -32.42
CA PHE A 82 -17.74 -8.01 -31.21
C PHE A 82 -18.70 -8.06 -30.02
N GLY A 83 -18.76 -9.20 -29.34
CA GLY A 83 -19.61 -9.47 -28.17
C GLY A 83 -18.88 -9.42 -26.83
N GLY A 84 -17.61 -9.00 -26.83
CA GLY A 84 -16.73 -8.93 -25.65
C GLY A 84 -15.62 -10.00 -25.68
N ALA A 85 -14.57 -9.80 -24.88
CA ALA A 85 -13.47 -10.75 -24.74
C ALA A 85 -13.11 -10.96 -23.27
N TRP A 86 -12.67 -12.18 -22.93
CA TRP A 86 -12.23 -12.55 -21.59
C TRP A 86 -11.13 -13.60 -21.67
N ILE A 87 -10.40 -13.78 -20.57
CA ILE A 87 -9.39 -14.82 -20.44
C ILE A 87 -10.01 -15.95 -19.59
N ASN A 88 -10.05 -17.15 -20.15
CA ASN A 88 -10.44 -18.36 -19.45
C ASN A 88 -9.21 -19.25 -19.27
N GLU A 89 -8.71 -19.37 -18.04
CA GLU A 89 -7.54 -20.20 -17.71
C GLU A 89 -6.31 -19.93 -18.61
N GLY A 90 -6.05 -18.65 -18.91
CA GLY A 90 -4.94 -18.22 -19.77
C GLY A 90 -5.22 -18.26 -21.28
N THR A 91 -6.42 -18.70 -21.70
CA THR A 91 -6.84 -18.69 -23.10
C THR A 91 -7.76 -17.50 -23.40
N LEU A 92 -7.48 -16.75 -24.46
CA LEU A 92 -8.37 -15.71 -24.98
C LEU A 92 -9.65 -16.33 -25.54
N VAL A 93 -10.80 -15.93 -25.00
CA VAL A 93 -12.11 -16.20 -25.58
C VAL A 93 -12.74 -14.89 -26.04
N VAL A 94 -13.31 -14.89 -27.25
CA VAL A 94 -13.98 -13.72 -27.83
C VAL A 94 -15.40 -14.10 -28.23
N GLY A 95 -16.36 -13.40 -27.65
CA GLY A 95 -17.75 -13.42 -28.07
C GLY A 95 -17.91 -12.68 -29.39
N VAL A 96 -18.61 -13.27 -30.35
CA VAL A 96 -18.95 -12.64 -31.63
C VAL A 96 -20.36 -12.99 -32.06
N THR A 97 -21.02 -12.13 -32.81
CA THR A 97 -22.43 -12.32 -33.23
C THR A 97 -22.59 -13.07 -34.56
N ASP A 98 -21.49 -13.38 -35.25
CA ASP A 98 -21.52 -14.05 -36.54
C ASP A 98 -20.32 -15.00 -36.76
N SER A 99 -20.48 -15.93 -37.68
CA SER A 99 -19.48 -16.96 -37.99
C SER A 99 -18.21 -16.42 -38.66
N LYS A 100 -18.30 -15.35 -39.46
CA LYS A 100 -17.13 -14.76 -40.16
C LYS A 100 -16.17 -14.12 -39.15
N SER A 101 -16.72 -13.43 -38.16
CA SER A 101 -15.98 -12.87 -37.04
C SER A 101 -15.39 -13.98 -36.17
N ALA A 102 -16.09 -15.11 -36.02
CA ALA A 102 -15.58 -16.28 -35.30
C ALA A 102 -14.34 -16.88 -35.97
N ASP A 103 -14.32 -16.95 -37.30
CA ASP A 103 -13.15 -17.41 -38.05
C ASP A 103 -11.97 -16.44 -37.88
N ALA A 104 -12.24 -15.13 -37.87
CA ALA A 104 -11.22 -14.11 -37.64
C ALA A 104 -10.61 -14.17 -36.22
N VAL A 105 -11.37 -14.59 -35.22
CA VAL A 105 -10.88 -14.85 -33.85
C VAL A 105 -9.99 -16.08 -33.82
N ARG A 106 -10.42 -17.20 -34.43
CA ARG A 106 -9.63 -18.44 -34.50
C ARG A 106 -8.31 -18.23 -35.24
N ALA A 107 -8.35 -17.49 -36.35
CA ALA A 107 -7.16 -17.12 -37.12
C ALA A 107 -6.17 -16.26 -36.31
N ALA A 108 -6.65 -15.52 -35.31
CA ALA A 108 -5.83 -14.74 -34.40
C ALA A 108 -5.35 -15.53 -33.16
N GLY A 109 -5.62 -16.83 -33.10
CA GLY A 109 -5.22 -17.71 -32.00
C GLY A 109 -6.14 -17.69 -30.77
N GLY A 110 -7.32 -17.06 -30.88
CA GLY A 110 -8.33 -17.05 -29.81
C GLY A 110 -9.42 -18.12 -30.00
N GLN A 111 -10.17 -18.40 -28.94
CA GLN A 111 -11.39 -19.20 -29.01
C GLN A 111 -12.59 -18.31 -29.31
N ALA A 112 -13.35 -18.63 -30.35
CA ALA A 112 -14.55 -17.89 -30.70
C ALA A 112 -15.80 -18.49 -30.03
N ARG A 113 -16.64 -17.65 -29.44
CA ARG A 113 -17.97 -18.02 -28.92
C ARG A 113 -19.04 -17.23 -29.65
N LEU A 114 -20.01 -17.91 -30.25
CA LEU A 114 -21.18 -17.22 -30.81
C LEU A 114 -22.09 -16.73 -29.68
N VAL A 115 -22.46 -15.45 -29.74
CA VAL A 115 -23.31 -14.78 -28.74
C VAL A 115 -24.42 -13.97 -29.41
N GLY A 116 -25.45 -13.61 -28.65
CA GLY A 116 -26.63 -12.93 -29.20
C GLY A 116 -26.52 -11.40 -29.27
N ARG A 117 -25.59 -10.80 -28.53
CA ARG A 117 -25.45 -9.34 -28.37
C ARG A 117 -24.03 -8.89 -28.60
N THR A 118 -23.89 -7.70 -29.19
CA THR A 118 -22.60 -7.01 -29.27
C THR A 118 -22.25 -6.39 -27.91
N GLU A 119 -20.96 -6.15 -27.70
CA GLU A 119 -20.44 -5.39 -26.58
C GLU A 119 -21.03 -3.97 -26.56
N GLU A 120 -21.15 -3.33 -27.74
CA GLU A 120 -21.75 -1.99 -27.86
C GLU A 120 -23.21 -1.96 -27.37
N HIS A 121 -23.99 -3.01 -27.63
CA HIS A 121 -25.35 -3.13 -27.09
C HIS A 121 -25.33 -3.28 -25.57
N LEU A 122 -24.47 -4.16 -25.02
CA LEU A 122 -24.37 -4.37 -23.57
C LEU A 122 -23.88 -3.10 -22.84
N ASP A 123 -22.93 -2.38 -23.41
CA ASP A 123 -22.44 -1.09 -22.91
C ASP A 123 -23.56 -0.05 -22.89
N ALA A 124 -24.41 0.01 -23.92
CA ALA A 124 -25.57 0.90 -23.95
C ALA A 124 -26.58 0.57 -22.84
N VAL A 125 -26.87 -0.72 -22.60
CA VAL A 125 -27.74 -1.17 -21.50
C VAL A 125 -27.15 -0.78 -20.14
N LYS A 126 -25.85 -0.98 -19.94
CA LYS A 126 -25.17 -0.56 -18.70
C LYS A 126 -25.21 0.97 -18.53
N ALA A 127 -25.00 1.74 -19.59
CA ALA A 127 -25.07 3.19 -19.55
C ALA A 127 -26.45 3.71 -19.11
N THR A 128 -27.54 3.03 -19.53
CA THR A 128 -28.89 3.32 -19.04
C THR A 128 -29.02 3.10 -17.53
N LEU A 129 -28.44 2.02 -16.98
CA LEU A 129 -28.42 1.79 -15.54
C LEU A 129 -27.58 2.86 -14.81
N ASP A 130 -26.41 3.22 -15.35
CA ASP A 130 -25.52 4.24 -14.78
C ASP A 130 -26.22 5.60 -14.67
N ALA A 131 -26.95 6.01 -15.72
CA ALA A 131 -27.73 7.25 -15.76
C ALA A 131 -28.85 7.29 -14.70
N ASN A 132 -29.29 6.13 -14.22
CA ASN A 132 -30.34 5.98 -13.20
C ASN A 132 -29.80 5.57 -11.83
N SER A 133 -28.48 5.58 -11.62
CA SER A 133 -27.82 5.06 -10.41
C SER A 133 -28.35 5.63 -9.09
N ALA A 134 -28.82 6.88 -9.06
CA ALA A 134 -29.41 7.49 -7.87
C ALA A 134 -30.69 6.78 -7.37
N ALA A 135 -31.40 6.05 -8.24
CA ALA A 135 -32.59 5.27 -7.90
C ALA A 135 -32.25 3.84 -7.46
N ALA A 136 -30.98 3.43 -7.47
CA ALA A 136 -30.58 2.09 -7.08
C ALA A 136 -30.84 1.86 -5.57
N PRO A 137 -31.53 0.78 -5.17
CA PRO A 137 -31.76 0.49 -3.76
C PRO A 137 -30.46 0.05 -3.09
N GLY A 138 -30.31 0.31 -1.79
CA GLY A 138 -29.13 -0.11 -1.01
C GLY A 138 -28.88 -1.63 -0.93
N THR A 139 -29.78 -2.44 -1.46
CA THR A 139 -29.61 -3.89 -1.64
C THR A 139 -28.95 -4.27 -2.98
N VAL A 140 -28.62 -3.31 -3.84
CA VAL A 140 -27.89 -3.50 -5.11
C VAL A 140 -26.45 -3.03 -4.91
N PRO A 141 -25.47 -3.94 -4.71
CA PRO A 141 -24.09 -3.56 -4.48
C PRO A 141 -23.32 -3.14 -5.75
N GLY A 142 -23.85 -3.42 -6.95
CA GLY A 142 -23.26 -2.99 -8.21
C GLY A 142 -23.85 -3.66 -9.46
N TRP A 143 -23.43 -3.20 -10.64
CA TRP A 143 -23.80 -3.78 -11.93
C TRP A 143 -22.66 -3.64 -12.96
N PHE A 144 -22.56 -4.57 -13.90
CA PHE A 144 -21.46 -4.64 -14.87
C PHE A 144 -21.86 -5.40 -16.15
N VAL A 145 -21.14 -5.15 -17.25
CA VAL A 145 -21.22 -5.99 -18.46
C VAL A 145 -20.42 -7.27 -18.22
N ASP A 146 -21.03 -8.42 -18.45
CA ASP A 146 -20.38 -9.73 -18.40
C ASP A 146 -20.32 -10.35 -19.81
N PRO A 147 -19.16 -10.29 -20.49
CA PRO A 147 -18.96 -10.92 -21.78
C PRO A 147 -19.18 -12.44 -21.77
N ALA A 148 -18.89 -13.12 -20.66
CA ALA A 148 -18.94 -14.57 -20.58
C ALA A 148 -20.39 -15.09 -20.55
N SER A 149 -21.32 -14.35 -19.95
CA SER A 149 -22.76 -14.62 -20.02
C SER A 149 -23.48 -13.82 -21.11
N ASN A 150 -22.80 -12.92 -21.80
CA ASN A 150 -23.33 -12.00 -22.81
C ASN A 150 -24.56 -11.21 -22.29
N SER A 151 -24.42 -10.68 -21.07
CA SER A 151 -25.47 -9.97 -20.34
C SER A 151 -24.91 -8.80 -19.52
N VAL A 152 -25.80 -7.92 -19.04
CA VAL A 152 -25.52 -6.94 -17.98
C VAL A 152 -26.00 -7.53 -16.66
N VAL A 153 -25.08 -7.79 -15.74
CA VAL A 153 -25.39 -8.35 -14.43
C VAL A 153 -25.69 -7.23 -13.46
N VAL A 154 -26.82 -7.32 -12.75
CA VAL A 154 -27.18 -6.48 -11.61
C VAL A 154 -27.10 -7.34 -10.35
N LYS A 155 -26.14 -7.06 -9.48
CA LYS A 155 -26.00 -7.79 -8.21
C LYS A 155 -27.11 -7.39 -7.25
N SER A 156 -27.57 -8.35 -6.45
CA SER A 156 -28.62 -8.13 -5.45
C SER A 156 -28.39 -8.95 -4.20
N ARG A 157 -28.54 -8.33 -3.03
CA ARG A 157 -28.59 -9.06 -1.76
C ARG A 157 -29.77 -10.04 -1.75
N PRO A 158 -29.71 -11.15 -0.98
CA PRO A 158 -30.78 -12.16 -0.95
C PRO A 158 -32.20 -11.60 -0.75
N SER A 159 -32.36 -10.55 0.08
CA SER A 159 -33.65 -9.89 0.35
C SER A 159 -34.06 -8.83 -0.70
N GLY A 160 -33.17 -8.48 -1.62
CA GLY A 160 -33.30 -7.33 -2.52
C GLY A 160 -33.71 -7.63 -3.96
N PHE A 161 -33.93 -8.90 -4.32
CA PHE A 161 -34.07 -9.31 -5.73
C PHE A 161 -35.16 -8.55 -6.47
N ARG A 162 -36.36 -8.43 -5.89
CA ARG A 162 -37.50 -7.70 -6.49
C ARG A 162 -37.19 -6.21 -6.67
N ALA A 163 -36.46 -5.61 -5.74
CA ALA A 163 -36.08 -4.21 -5.81
C ALA A 163 -35.00 -3.97 -6.89
N ALA A 164 -34.03 -4.88 -7.01
CA ALA A 164 -33.01 -4.85 -8.07
C ALA A 164 -33.63 -4.98 -9.47
N TYR A 165 -34.55 -5.94 -9.64
CA TYR A 165 -35.28 -6.11 -10.91
C TYR A 165 -36.10 -4.87 -11.26
N ARG A 166 -36.81 -4.29 -10.28
CA ARG A 166 -37.59 -3.06 -10.48
C ARG A 166 -36.71 -1.88 -10.86
N PHE A 167 -35.59 -1.68 -10.18
CA PHE A 167 -34.61 -0.65 -10.51
C PHE A 167 -34.18 -0.75 -11.98
N ALA A 168 -33.74 -1.94 -12.40
CA ALA A 168 -33.34 -2.17 -13.78
C ALA A 168 -34.48 -1.93 -14.77
N ALA A 169 -35.67 -2.48 -14.52
CA ALA A 169 -36.82 -2.30 -15.41
C ALA A 169 -37.26 -0.82 -15.51
N SER A 170 -37.28 -0.09 -14.39
CA SER A 170 -37.67 1.32 -14.35
C SER A 170 -36.66 2.26 -15.00
N SER A 171 -35.39 1.84 -15.12
CA SER A 171 -34.35 2.64 -15.78
C SER A 171 -34.56 2.79 -17.29
N GLY A 172 -35.38 1.92 -17.89
CA GLY A 172 -35.52 1.82 -19.35
C GLY A 172 -34.48 0.91 -20.03
N ALA A 173 -33.63 0.22 -19.26
CA ALA A 173 -32.68 -0.75 -19.78
C ALA A 173 -33.38 -1.92 -20.52
N ASP A 174 -32.74 -2.45 -21.57
CA ASP A 174 -33.19 -3.67 -22.24
C ASP A 174 -33.11 -4.86 -21.28
N MET A 175 -34.26 -5.20 -20.68
CA MET A 175 -34.36 -6.27 -19.69
C MET A 175 -34.07 -7.65 -20.27
N THR A 176 -34.08 -7.84 -21.60
CA THR A 176 -33.64 -9.12 -22.19
C THR A 176 -32.14 -9.34 -22.02
N ALA A 177 -31.37 -8.26 -21.90
CA ALA A 177 -29.94 -8.27 -21.69
C ALA A 177 -29.55 -8.22 -20.21
N VAL A 178 -30.49 -7.97 -19.29
CA VAL A 178 -30.21 -7.83 -17.85
C VAL A 178 -30.41 -9.16 -17.12
N ARG A 179 -29.44 -9.53 -16.29
CA ARG A 179 -29.54 -10.65 -15.35
C ARG A 179 -29.37 -10.14 -13.92
N VAL A 180 -30.33 -10.42 -13.04
CA VAL A 180 -30.18 -10.14 -11.61
C VAL A 180 -29.52 -11.35 -10.94
N GLU A 181 -28.42 -11.14 -10.24
CA GLU A 181 -27.64 -12.19 -9.58
C GLU A 181 -27.54 -11.96 -8.07
N ALA A 182 -27.71 -13.03 -7.29
CA ALA A 182 -27.55 -12.96 -5.84
C ALA A 182 -26.08 -12.68 -5.48
N SER A 183 -25.86 -11.76 -4.54
CA SER A 183 -24.53 -11.40 -4.06
C SER A 183 -24.59 -10.96 -2.60
N ASP A 184 -23.64 -11.46 -1.80
CA ASP A 184 -23.46 -11.04 -0.41
C ASP A 184 -22.51 -9.84 -0.28
N GLU A 185 -22.15 -9.20 -1.41
CA GLU A 185 -21.25 -8.07 -1.42
C GLU A 185 -21.82 -6.86 -0.67
N SER A 186 -20.93 -6.19 0.05
CA SER A 186 -21.19 -4.89 0.66
C SER A 186 -19.96 -4.00 0.51
N PRO A 187 -19.66 -3.50 -0.71
CA PRO A 187 -18.48 -2.69 -0.97
C PRO A 187 -18.46 -1.44 -0.08
N ARG A 188 -17.27 -1.05 0.36
CA ARG A 188 -17.03 0.16 1.15
C ARG A 188 -15.71 0.77 0.67
N PRO A 189 -15.55 2.10 0.64
CA PRO A 189 -14.26 2.71 0.46
C PRO A 189 -13.28 2.21 1.53
N LEU A 190 -12.06 1.87 1.12
CA LEU A 190 -10.98 1.52 2.03
C LEU A 190 -10.18 2.78 2.34
N ILE A 191 -9.93 3.07 3.61
CA ILE A 191 -9.12 4.23 4.03
C ILE A 191 -8.06 3.84 5.05
N ASP A 192 -6.89 4.46 4.94
CA ASP A 192 -5.84 4.33 5.94
C ASP A 192 -6.08 5.29 7.10
N VAL A 193 -5.97 4.77 8.33
CA VAL A 193 -5.98 5.56 9.56
C VAL A 193 -4.54 5.92 9.88
N ILE A 194 -4.24 7.21 9.79
CA ILE A 194 -2.89 7.78 9.92
C ILE A 194 -2.94 8.84 11.02
N GLY A 195 -1.97 8.80 11.94
CA GLY A 195 -1.84 9.81 13.00
C GLY A 195 -1.72 11.23 12.42
N GLY A 196 -2.29 12.21 13.10
CA GLY A 196 -2.36 13.61 12.67
C GLY A 196 -3.51 13.95 11.73
N ASN A 197 -4.11 12.97 11.03
CA ASN A 197 -5.26 13.23 10.16
C ASN A 197 -6.51 13.58 10.98
N ALA A 198 -7.40 14.37 10.38
CA ALA A 198 -8.69 14.71 10.97
C ALA A 198 -9.57 13.47 11.16
N TYR A 199 -10.39 13.48 12.20
CA TYR A 199 -11.61 12.69 12.31
C TYR A 199 -12.71 13.53 12.95
N TYR A 200 -13.96 13.15 12.71
CA TYR A 200 -15.11 13.93 13.13
C TYR A 200 -16.00 13.14 14.09
N ILE A 201 -16.51 13.80 15.12
CA ILE A 201 -17.39 13.21 16.15
C ILE A 201 -18.79 13.81 16.01
N GLY A 202 -19.82 12.95 16.02
CA GLY A 202 -21.22 13.37 16.02
C GLY A 202 -21.57 14.33 14.87
N SER A 203 -22.08 15.53 15.21
CA SER A 203 -22.53 16.53 14.23
C SER A 203 -21.42 17.45 13.68
N GLY A 204 -20.14 17.21 14.01
CA GLY A 204 -19.04 17.91 13.33
C GLY A 204 -17.84 18.33 14.17
N THR A 205 -17.72 17.91 15.43
CA THR A 205 -16.51 18.21 16.22
C THR A 205 -15.30 17.59 15.54
N ARG A 206 -14.28 18.39 15.22
CA ARG A 206 -13.04 17.93 14.59
C ARG A 206 -11.97 17.71 15.65
N CYS A 207 -11.39 16.52 15.66
CA CYS A 207 -10.15 16.21 16.36
C CYS A 207 -9.17 15.53 15.40
N SER A 208 -7.97 15.23 15.89
CA SER A 208 -6.91 14.57 15.14
C SER A 208 -6.66 13.16 15.69
N VAL A 209 -6.40 12.22 14.79
CA VAL A 209 -5.99 10.86 15.13
C VAL A 209 -4.64 10.95 15.86
N GLY A 210 -4.50 10.27 17.00
CA GLY A 210 -3.24 10.24 17.74
C GLY A 210 -2.29 9.20 17.16
N PHE A 211 -2.47 7.94 17.54
CA PHE A 211 -1.71 6.83 16.97
C PHE A 211 -2.61 5.66 16.67
N SER A 212 -2.37 4.99 15.55
CA SER A 212 -3.03 3.73 15.23
C SER A 212 -2.66 2.66 16.26
N VAL A 213 -3.67 1.92 16.69
CA VAL A 213 -3.55 0.72 17.52
C VAL A 213 -4.28 -0.43 16.83
N ASN A 214 -4.04 -1.67 17.25
CA ASN A 214 -4.75 -2.81 16.68
C ASN A 214 -6.28 -2.59 16.80
N GLY A 215 -6.95 -2.56 15.65
CA GLY A 215 -8.40 -2.34 15.56
C GLY A 215 -8.89 -0.90 15.73
N GLY A 216 -8.00 0.10 15.82
CA GLY A 216 -8.43 1.48 16.09
C GLY A 216 -7.35 2.53 16.12
N PHE A 217 -7.60 3.61 16.86
CA PHE A 217 -6.60 4.65 17.16
C PHE A 217 -6.85 5.27 18.53
N VAL A 218 -5.78 5.75 19.17
CA VAL A 218 -5.85 6.56 20.40
C VAL A 218 -6.02 8.04 20.07
N THR A 219 -6.68 8.78 20.95
CA THR A 219 -6.97 10.21 20.82
C THR A 219 -7.19 10.83 22.21
N ALA A 220 -7.58 12.11 22.29
CA ALA A 220 -7.86 12.78 23.55
C ALA A 220 -9.25 12.46 24.08
N GLY A 221 -9.40 12.41 25.40
CA GLY A 221 -10.66 12.11 26.10
C GLY A 221 -11.71 13.20 25.90
N HIS A 222 -11.29 14.46 25.91
CA HIS A 222 -12.20 15.59 25.72
C HIS A 222 -12.83 15.67 24.31
N CYS A 223 -12.34 14.90 23.33
CA CYS A 223 -12.90 14.86 21.97
C CYS A 223 -14.26 14.14 21.89
N GLY A 224 -14.53 13.20 22.80
CA GLY A 224 -15.76 12.42 22.77
C GLY A 224 -15.91 11.48 23.96
N THR A 225 -17.16 11.15 24.29
CA THR A 225 -17.50 10.22 25.37
C THR A 225 -17.58 8.78 24.87
N ASN A 226 -17.51 7.82 25.79
CA ASN A 226 -17.69 6.40 25.45
C ASN A 226 -19.03 6.17 24.71
N GLY A 227 -18.98 5.46 23.59
CA GLY A 227 -20.14 5.21 22.72
C GLY A 227 -20.37 6.26 21.61
N ALA A 228 -19.69 7.40 21.64
CA ALA A 228 -19.77 8.39 20.55
C ALA A 228 -19.25 7.78 19.22
N THR A 229 -19.89 8.13 18.10
CA THR A 229 -19.52 7.64 16.76
C THR A 229 -18.66 8.64 16.01
N THR A 230 -17.74 8.13 15.19
CA THR A 230 -16.86 8.95 14.34
C THR A 230 -17.13 8.78 12.85
N THR A 231 -16.69 9.75 12.05
CA THR A 231 -16.55 9.64 10.60
C THR A 231 -15.17 10.08 10.14
N GLN A 232 -14.70 9.48 9.04
CA GLN A 232 -13.40 9.73 8.41
C GLN A 232 -12.22 9.67 9.41
N PRO A 233 -11.93 8.51 10.06
CA PRO A 233 -12.51 7.18 9.84
C PRO A 233 -13.81 6.93 10.58
N SER A 234 -14.62 6.01 10.04
CA SER A 234 -15.83 5.55 10.75
C SER A 234 -15.46 4.64 11.92
N GLY A 235 -16.08 4.85 13.08
CA GLY A 235 -15.71 4.16 14.30
C GLY A 235 -16.57 4.52 15.50
N THR A 236 -16.18 4.03 16.68
CA THR A 236 -16.86 4.31 17.94
C THR A 236 -15.86 4.39 19.08
N PHE A 237 -16.03 5.38 19.95
CA PHE A 237 -15.27 5.49 21.20
C PHE A 237 -15.58 4.28 22.09
N ARG A 238 -14.55 3.54 22.49
CA ARG A 238 -14.64 2.36 23.38
C ARG A 238 -14.07 2.60 24.77
N GLY A 239 -13.42 3.74 24.95
CA GLY A 239 -12.95 4.25 26.23
C GLY A 239 -12.68 5.73 26.09
N SER A 240 -13.02 6.50 27.12
CA SER A 240 -12.73 7.92 27.23
C SER A 240 -12.69 8.31 28.70
N SER A 241 -11.70 9.12 29.09
CA SER A 241 -11.55 9.69 30.43
C SER A 241 -11.11 11.15 30.31
N PHE A 242 -11.95 12.06 30.83
CA PHE A 242 -11.67 13.49 30.97
C PHE A 242 -12.72 14.12 31.91
N PRO A 243 -12.34 14.96 32.91
CA PRO A 243 -10.99 15.36 33.32
C PRO A 243 -10.27 14.28 34.16
N GLY A 244 -9.21 14.66 34.90
CA GLY A 244 -8.32 13.76 35.65
C GLY A 244 -7.15 13.30 34.79
N ASN A 245 -7.50 12.61 33.70
CA ASN A 245 -6.63 12.31 32.56
C ASN A 245 -7.26 12.90 31.29
N ASP A 246 -6.60 12.78 30.14
CA ASP A 246 -7.20 13.20 28.86
C ASP A 246 -6.88 12.22 27.72
N TYR A 247 -7.44 11.02 27.83
CA TYR A 247 -7.29 9.98 26.81
C TYR A 247 -8.61 9.36 26.38
N ALA A 248 -8.62 8.86 25.15
CA ALA A 248 -9.63 7.98 24.61
C ALA A 248 -9.03 7.02 23.59
N TRP A 249 -9.80 6.01 23.20
CA TRP A 249 -9.54 5.27 21.98
C TRP A 249 -10.82 4.96 21.22
N VAL A 250 -10.68 4.93 19.90
CA VAL A 250 -11.76 4.70 18.96
C VAL A 250 -11.49 3.38 18.23
N GLN A 251 -12.43 2.44 18.35
CA GLN A 251 -12.44 1.25 17.52
C GLN A 251 -12.99 1.61 16.15
N VAL A 252 -12.24 1.34 15.09
CA VAL A 252 -12.67 1.68 13.73
C VAL A 252 -13.54 0.57 13.13
N ALA A 253 -14.47 0.95 12.26
CA ALA A 253 -15.32 0.01 11.55
C ALA A 253 -14.55 -0.69 10.41
N ALA A 254 -15.06 -1.83 9.95
CA ALA A 254 -14.51 -2.53 8.78
C ALA A 254 -14.43 -1.60 7.55
N GLY A 255 -13.28 -1.64 6.86
CA GLY A 255 -12.92 -0.74 5.76
C GLY A 255 -11.96 0.39 6.14
N ASN A 256 -11.70 0.58 7.43
CA ASN A 256 -10.67 1.50 7.91
C ASN A 256 -9.46 0.70 8.39
N THR A 257 -8.28 0.98 7.85
CA THR A 257 -7.05 0.21 8.12
C THR A 257 -6.11 1.03 8.98
N PRO A 258 -5.90 0.67 10.27
CA PRO A 258 -4.86 1.28 11.10
C PRO A 258 -3.47 1.12 10.48
N ARG A 259 -2.76 2.24 10.28
CA ARG A 259 -1.37 2.26 9.81
C ARG A 259 -0.49 2.90 10.86
N GLY A 260 0.68 2.31 11.11
CA GLY A 260 1.69 2.84 12.03
C GLY A 260 2.46 4.01 11.42
N LEU A 261 1.71 5.01 10.96
CA LEU A 261 2.18 6.18 10.23
C LEU A 261 1.58 7.41 10.90
N VAL A 262 2.34 8.51 10.89
CA VAL A 262 1.87 9.85 11.25
C VAL A 262 2.09 10.77 10.06
N ASN A 263 1.10 11.57 9.69
CA ASN A 263 1.18 12.53 8.60
C ASN A 263 2.18 13.65 8.96
N ASN A 264 3.15 13.91 8.08
CA ASN A 264 4.12 14.98 8.28
C ASN A 264 3.69 16.33 7.68
N TYR A 265 2.51 16.37 7.05
CA TYR A 265 1.94 17.54 6.38
C TYR A 265 2.85 18.18 5.31
N SER A 266 3.87 17.46 4.87
CA SER A 266 4.81 17.83 3.81
C SER A 266 4.82 16.78 2.69
N SER A 267 3.63 16.28 2.33
CA SER A 267 3.38 15.22 1.33
C SER A 267 3.85 13.80 1.68
N GLY A 268 4.20 13.53 2.94
CA GLY A 268 4.65 12.21 3.38
C GLY A 268 4.14 11.78 4.75
N THR A 269 4.72 10.71 5.28
CA THR A 269 4.43 10.20 6.63
C THR A 269 5.71 9.84 7.37
N VAL A 270 5.64 9.83 8.70
CA VAL A 270 6.67 9.30 9.59
C VAL A 270 6.21 7.95 10.12
N SER A 271 7.05 6.92 9.99
CA SER A 271 6.79 5.61 10.57
C SER A 271 6.90 5.65 12.09
N VAL A 272 5.94 5.02 12.77
CA VAL A 272 5.95 4.84 14.22
C VAL A 272 6.65 3.52 14.51
N ALA A 273 7.77 3.53 15.23
CA ALA A 273 8.55 2.32 15.51
C ALA A 273 8.29 1.75 16.91
N GLY A 274 7.66 2.52 17.80
CA GLY A 274 7.40 2.14 19.17
C GLY A 274 6.95 3.33 20.00
N SER A 275 7.03 3.21 21.32
CA SER A 275 6.65 4.25 22.29
C SER A 275 7.68 4.42 23.41
N GLN A 276 8.97 4.27 23.08
CA GLN A 276 10.05 4.54 24.01
C GLN A 276 9.97 5.99 24.50
N ASP A 277 9.95 6.14 25.83
CA ASP A 277 9.73 7.41 26.49
C ASP A 277 10.96 8.34 26.34
N ALA A 278 10.75 9.58 25.88
CA ALA A 278 11.82 10.55 25.66
C ALA A 278 12.05 11.47 26.86
N ALA A 279 13.31 11.73 27.22
CA ALA A 279 13.67 12.57 28.37
C ALA A 279 13.24 14.05 28.21
N VAL A 280 13.15 14.77 29.34
CA VAL A 280 13.01 16.24 29.33
C VAL A 280 14.18 16.85 28.56
N GLY A 281 13.90 17.84 27.71
CA GLY A 281 14.86 18.44 26.77
C GLY A 281 14.90 17.77 25.40
N ALA A 282 14.32 16.58 25.22
CA ALA A 282 14.28 15.90 23.93
C ALA A 282 13.48 16.70 22.89
N SER A 283 13.96 16.68 21.65
CA SER A 283 13.24 17.21 20.50
C SER A 283 12.03 16.35 20.19
N VAL A 284 10.89 16.99 19.99
CA VAL A 284 9.63 16.34 19.66
C VAL A 284 8.91 17.10 18.56
N CYS A 285 8.15 16.39 17.75
CA CYS A 285 7.31 16.94 16.71
C CYS A 285 5.88 16.43 16.85
N ARG A 286 4.92 17.32 16.65
CA ARG A 286 3.49 17.04 16.72
C ARG A 286 2.85 17.09 15.34
N SER A 287 1.80 16.32 15.16
CA SER A 287 0.96 16.32 13.97
C SER A 287 -0.49 16.54 14.35
N GLY A 288 -1.16 17.50 13.71
CA GLY A 288 -2.56 17.82 13.95
C GLY A 288 -3.26 18.36 12.71
N SER A 289 -4.57 18.16 12.65
CA SER A 289 -5.38 18.44 11.46
C SER A 289 -5.58 19.93 11.16
N THR A 290 -5.32 20.81 12.12
CA THR A 290 -5.50 22.25 11.97
C THR A 290 -4.19 22.92 11.56
N THR A 291 -3.11 22.67 12.30
CA THR A 291 -1.84 23.38 12.11
C THR A 291 -0.76 22.54 11.42
N GLY A 292 -1.02 21.24 11.23
CA GLY A 292 -0.09 20.33 10.55
C GLY A 292 1.06 19.90 11.44
N TRP A 293 2.29 20.04 10.94
CA TRP A 293 3.50 19.51 11.57
C TRP A 293 4.36 20.60 12.21
N HIS A 294 4.54 20.52 13.54
CA HIS A 294 5.33 21.48 14.30
C HIS A 294 6.26 20.79 15.30
N CYS A 295 7.42 21.36 15.55
CA CYS A 295 8.41 20.77 16.46
C CYS A 295 8.84 21.73 17.58
N GLY A 296 9.42 21.15 18.62
CA GLY A 296 9.90 21.85 19.81
C GLY A 296 10.58 20.84 20.74
N THR A 297 10.51 21.08 22.05
CA THR A 297 11.14 20.24 23.07
C THR A 297 10.22 19.95 24.24
N ILE A 298 10.45 18.80 24.87
CA ILE A 298 9.83 18.47 26.17
C ILE A 298 10.42 19.40 27.23
N ARG A 299 9.56 20.09 27.96
CA ARG A 299 9.92 21.03 29.04
C ARG A 299 9.73 20.44 30.42
N ALA A 300 8.70 19.63 30.60
CA ALA A 300 8.44 18.92 31.83
C ALA A 300 7.62 17.65 31.56
N ARG A 301 7.65 16.73 32.53
CA ARG A 301 6.83 15.53 32.58
C ARG A 301 6.08 15.49 33.92
N ASN A 302 5.01 14.72 33.98
CA ASN A 302 4.12 14.68 35.13
C ASN A 302 3.55 16.06 35.50
N SER A 303 3.27 16.88 34.49
CA SER A 303 2.69 18.21 34.66
C SER A 303 1.20 18.10 34.95
N SER A 304 0.68 19.03 35.77
CA SER A 304 -0.75 19.22 35.98
C SER A 304 -1.20 20.54 35.37
N VAL A 305 -2.37 20.53 34.73
CA VAL A 305 -3.01 21.71 34.13
C VAL A 305 -4.49 21.73 34.49
N THR A 306 -5.04 22.91 34.76
CA THR A 306 -6.45 23.06 35.12
C THR A 306 -7.22 23.67 33.96
N TYR A 307 -8.10 22.87 33.35
CA TYR A 307 -9.08 23.30 32.36
C TYR A 307 -10.39 23.71 33.04
N PRO A 308 -11.31 24.41 32.34
CA PRO A 308 -12.63 24.73 32.89
C PRO A 308 -13.42 23.50 33.36
N GLN A 309 -13.18 22.34 32.77
CA GLN A 309 -13.84 21.07 33.11
C GLN A 309 -13.21 20.36 34.32
N GLY A 310 -11.97 20.72 34.69
CA GLY A 310 -11.24 20.11 35.80
C GLY A 310 -9.73 20.03 35.58
N THR A 311 -9.00 19.60 36.61
CA THR A 311 -7.56 19.38 36.53
C THR A 311 -7.24 18.06 35.84
N VAL A 312 -6.24 18.09 34.96
CA VAL A 312 -5.64 16.93 34.32
C VAL A 312 -4.18 16.83 34.77
N SER A 313 -3.76 15.66 35.22
CA SER A 313 -2.42 15.38 35.74
C SER A 313 -1.62 14.43 34.85
N GLY A 314 -0.34 14.21 35.13
CA GLY A 314 0.48 13.23 34.40
C GLY A 314 0.96 13.67 33.02
N LEU A 315 0.72 14.92 32.61
CA LEU A 315 0.94 15.37 31.24
C LEU A 315 2.42 15.62 30.90
N ILE A 316 2.72 15.54 29.60
CA ILE A 316 3.97 16.01 29.00
C ILE A 316 3.78 17.47 28.61
N GLN A 317 4.58 18.37 29.17
CA GLN A 317 4.58 19.78 28.80
C GLN A 317 5.66 20.04 27.75
N THR A 318 5.31 20.76 26.68
CA THR A 318 6.24 21.13 25.60
C THR A 318 6.08 22.61 25.23
N ASN A 319 7.03 23.15 24.45
CA ASN A 319 6.89 24.45 23.79
C ASN A 319 6.44 24.32 22.31
N VAL A 320 5.92 23.17 21.88
CA VAL A 320 5.34 23.02 20.55
C VAL A 320 4.00 23.76 20.51
N CYS A 321 3.72 24.53 19.47
CA CYS A 321 2.43 25.22 19.33
C CYS A 321 1.30 24.25 18.92
N ALA A 322 0.05 24.57 19.28
CA ALA A 322 -1.16 23.84 18.91
C ALA A 322 -2.34 24.81 18.81
N GLU A 323 -3.37 24.46 18.03
CA GLU A 323 -4.62 25.22 17.94
C GLU A 323 -5.86 24.28 17.99
N PRO A 324 -7.08 24.82 18.19
CA PRO A 324 -8.30 24.00 18.20
C PRO A 324 -8.42 23.11 16.96
N GLY A 325 -8.69 21.82 17.19
CA GLY A 325 -8.73 20.77 16.16
C GLY A 325 -7.44 19.94 16.03
N ASP A 326 -6.31 20.39 16.59
CA ASP A 326 -5.11 19.55 16.76
C ASP A 326 -5.23 18.58 17.95
N SER A 327 -6.23 18.78 18.81
CA SER A 327 -6.62 17.89 19.91
C SER A 327 -6.63 16.42 19.48
N GLY A 328 -6.05 15.55 20.30
CA GLY A 328 -5.86 14.13 20.01
C GLY A 328 -4.68 13.81 19.08
N GLY A 329 -4.11 14.79 18.36
CA GLY A 329 -3.04 14.58 17.39
C GLY A 329 -1.72 14.09 18.01
N SER A 330 -0.92 13.40 17.21
CA SER A 330 0.32 12.71 17.60
C SER A 330 1.41 13.65 18.12
N LEU A 331 2.21 13.18 19.09
CA LEU A 331 3.52 13.73 19.46
C LEU A 331 4.59 12.63 19.34
N LEU A 332 5.61 12.87 18.54
CA LEU A 332 6.71 11.95 18.23
C LEU A 332 8.06 12.50 18.71
N ALA A 333 8.90 11.62 19.25
CA ALA A 333 10.34 11.84 19.39
C ALA A 333 11.05 10.93 18.37
N GLY A 334 11.46 11.48 17.23
CA GLY A 334 11.87 10.66 16.08
C GLY A 334 10.72 9.77 15.61
N SER A 335 10.88 8.45 15.70
CA SER A 335 9.84 7.45 15.39
C SER A 335 9.12 6.90 16.61
N GLN A 336 9.37 7.44 17.82
CA GLN A 336 8.78 6.94 19.06
C GLN A 336 7.58 7.79 19.47
N ALA A 337 6.41 7.15 19.60
CA ALA A 337 5.19 7.76 20.08
C ALA A 337 5.36 8.24 21.53
N GLN A 338 5.07 9.51 21.80
CA GLN A 338 5.18 10.13 23.12
C GLN A 338 3.82 10.38 23.75
N GLY A 339 2.89 10.96 22.99
CA GLY A 339 1.57 11.31 23.54
C GLY A 339 0.59 11.86 22.52
N VAL A 340 -0.63 12.08 22.97
CA VAL A 340 -1.70 12.71 22.20
C VAL A 340 -1.99 14.10 22.75
N THR A 341 -2.36 15.02 21.86
CA THR A 341 -2.60 16.42 22.21
C THR A 341 -3.77 16.57 23.18
N SER A 342 -3.53 17.10 24.38
CA SER A 342 -4.59 17.40 25.35
C SER A 342 -5.09 18.85 25.21
N GLY A 343 -4.19 19.81 25.27
CA GLY A 343 -4.54 21.23 25.13
C GLY A 343 -3.34 22.12 25.40
N GLY A 344 -3.54 23.43 25.39
CA GLY A 344 -2.44 24.36 25.56
C GLY A 344 -2.87 25.82 25.62
N SER A 345 -1.89 26.70 25.56
CA SER A 345 -2.04 28.16 25.49
C SER A 345 -1.13 28.74 24.41
N GLY A 346 -1.49 29.91 23.87
CA GLY A 346 -0.80 30.53 22.75
C GLY A 346 -1.39 30.11 21.40
N ASN A 347 -0.58 30.18 20.34
CA ASN A 347 -0.95 29.78 18.97
C ASN A 347 0.31 29.51 18.12
N CYS A 348 0.16 29.07 16.86
CA CYS A 348 1.30 28.76 15.99
C CYS A 348 1.95 29.98 15.31
N SER A 349 1.46 31.19 15.58
CA SER A 349 2.09 32.45 15.13
C SER A 349 3.02 33.06 16.17
N SER A 350 2.65 33.05 17.46
CA SER A 350 3.42 33.65 18.56
C SER A 350 4.05 32.63 19.51
N GLY A 351 3.83 31.34 19.27
CA GLY A 351 4.28 30.25 20.14
C GLY A 351 3.32 30.03 21.32
N GLY A 352 3.67 29.06 22.17
CA GLY A 352 2.78 28.62 23.24
C GLY A 352 3.34 27.48 24.07
N THR A 353 2.53 27.02 25.02
CA THR A 353 2.76 25.79 25.79
C THR A 353 1.67 24.79 25.42
N THR A 354 2.06 23.57 25.03
CA THR A 354 1.11 22.49 24.76
C THR A 354 1.40 21.30 25.66
N TYR A 355 0.32 20.74 26.21
CA TYR A 355 0.30 19.55 27.03
C TYR A 355 -0.21 18.34 26.24
N PHE A 356 0.41 17.21 26.50
CA PHE A 356 0.10 15.94 25.85
C PHE A 356 -0.11 14.85 26.89
N GLN A 357 -1.15 14.05 26.68
CA GLN A 357 -1.39 12.84 27.47
C GLN A 357 -0.41 11.75 27.01
N PRO A 358 0.41 11.17 27.90
CA PRO A 358 1.37 10.11 27.56
C PRO A 358 0.70 8.92 26.87
N VAL A 359 1.25 8.48 25.73
CA VAL A 359 0.65 7.38 24.95
C VAL A 359 0.71 6.05 25.72
N ASN A 360 1.79 5.80 26.45
CA ASN A 360 1.97 4.55 27.20
C ASN A 360 0.89 4.36 28.28
N GLU A 361 0.39 5.44 28.88
CA GLU A 361 -0.71 5.36 29.84
C GLU A 361 -2.01 4.89 29.17
N ILE A 362 -2.31 5.41 27.97
CA ILE A 362 -3.49 5.01 27.19
C ILE A 362 -3.40 3.54 26.80
N LEU A 363 -2.23 3.12 26.31
CA LEU A 363 -1.97 1.75 25.89
C LEU A 363 -2.15 0.77 27.07
N GLN A 364 -1.59 1.10 28.24
CA GLN A 364 -1.72 0.27 29.45
C GLN A 364 -3.15 0.23 29.97
N THR A 365 -3.83 1.37 30.03
CA THR A 365 -5.21 1.48 30.57
C THR A 365 -6.19 0.61 29.79
N TYR A 366 -6.07 0.58 28.46
CA TYR A 366 -7.02 -0.12 27.59
C TYR A 366 -6.47 -1.43 27.00
N GLY A 367 -5.26 -1.87 27.41
CA GLY A 367 -4.63 -3.09 26.89
C GLY A 367 -4.38 -3.04 25.37
N LEU A 368 -4.03 -1.87 24.84
CA LEU A 368 -3.88 -1.65 23.40
C LEU A 368 -2.44 -1.88 22.94
N THR A 369 -2.29 -2.37 21.71
CA THR A 369 -0.98 -2.49 21.04
C THR A 369 -0.88 -1.46 19.94
N LEU A 370 0.20 -0.66 19.98
CA LEU A 370 0.52 0.32 18.94
C LEU A 370 0.76 -0.40 17.60
N VAL A 371 0.14 0.11 16.54
CA VAL A 371 0.50 -0.30 15.18
C VAL A 371 1.77 0.45 14.83
N THR A 372 2.85 -0.28 14.61
CA THR A 372 4.10 0.29 14.15
C THR A 372 4.18 0.23 12.62
N GLY A 373 4.91 1.15 12.00
CA GLY A 373 4.99 1.30 10.56
C GLY A 373 5.79 0.16 9.92
N GLY A 374 5.09 -0.96 9.77
CA GLY A 374 5.43 -2.17 9.02
C GLY A 374 4.17 -2.85 8.44
N GLY A 375 3.05 -2.12 8.30
CA GLY A 375 1.76 -2.61 7.82
C GLY A 375 1.67 -2.75 6.29
N GLY A 376 2.57 -3.54 5.72
CA GLY A 376 2.85 -3.82 4.30
C GLY A 376 4.32 -4.21 4.26
N PRO A 377 4.75 -5.31 3.60
CA PRO A 377 5.82 -6.21 4.05
C PRO A 377 7.20 -5.54 4.20
N GLY A 378 7.34 -4.74 5.25
CA GLY A 378 8.59 -4.23 5.78
C GLY A 378 9.28 -5.31 6.60
N PRO A 379 10.45 -4.99 7.16
CA PRO A 379 11.29 -5.96 7.82
C PRO A 379 10.50 -6.74 8.86
N GLY A 380 10.31 -8.03 8.58
CA GLY A 380 9.66 -8.97 9.47
C GLY A 380 10.23 -8.92 10.89
N THR A 381 9.39 -9.11 11.90
CA THR A 381 9.86 -9.27 13.28
C THR A 381 10.50 -10.66 13.45
N CYS A 382 11.12 -10.94 14.61
CA CYS A 382 11.55 -12.32 14.90
C CYS A 382 10.42 -13.35 14.86
N GLN A 383 9.17 -12.90 14.99
CA GLN A 383 7.99 -13.76 14.89
C GLN A 383 7.53 -13.97 13.44
N ASN A 384 7.95 -13.13 12.50
CA ASN A 384 7.60 -13.23 11.08
C ASN A 384 8.68 -12.58 10.21
N PRO A 385 9.89 -13.15 10.09
CA PRO A 385 11.00 -12.55 9.37
C PRO A 385 10.73 -12.48 7.86
N GLN A 386 11.28 -11.47 7.17
CA GLN A 386 11.13 -11.35 5.70
C GLN A 386 11.74 -12.54 4.97
N ASN A 387 12.91 -13.00 5.43
CA ASN A 387 13.61 -14.14 4.88
C ASN A 387 14.07 -15.06 6.01
N THR A 388 14.10 -16.36 5.75
CA THR A 388 14.63 -17.35 6.69
C THR A 388 15.74 -18.14 6.03
N TYR A 389 16.89 -18.23 6.69
CA TYR A 389 18.04 -19.02 6.24
C TYR A 389 18.28 -20.15 7.23
N ASN A 390 18.43 -21.35 6.70
CA ASN A 390 18.78 -22.53 7.49
C ASN A 390 20.20 -22.97 7.14
N GLY A 391 20.92 -23.50 8.12
CA GLY A 391 22.25 -24.05 7.90
C GLY A 391 22.65 -25.00 9.01
N SER A 392 23.88 -25.52 8.94
CA SER A 392 24.48 -26.31 10.00
C SER A 392 25.91 -25.86 10.22
N LEU A 393 26.32 -25.76 11.47
CA LEU A 393 27.69 -25.42 11.86
C LEU A 393 28.26 -26.49 12.79
N THR A 394 29.56 -26.72 12.69
CA THR A 394 30.34 -27.40 13.72
C THR A 394 30.88 -26.38 14.71
N SER A 395 31.25 -26.83 15.91
CA SER A 395 31.77 -25.96 16.97
C SER A 395 32.94 -25.12 16.44
N ASN A 396 32.93 -23.84 16.81
CA ASN A 396 33.89 -22.81 16.41
C ASN A 396 33.87 -22.44 14.91
N GLN A 397 32.83 -22.78 14.14
CA GLN A 397 32.66 -22.33 12.76
C GLN A 397 31.81 -21.06 12.64
N SER A 398 31.97 -20.35 11.52
CA SER A 398 31.12 -19.22 11.13
C SER A 398 30.59 -19.41 9.70
N VAL A 399 29.40 -18.88 9.44
CA VAL A 399 28.86 -18.73 8.08
C VAL A 399 28.23 -17.36 7.90
N TYR A 400 28.21 -16.89 6.67
CA TYR A 400 27.67 -15.59 6.31
C TYR A 400 26.32 -15.73 5.61
N GLN A 401 25.40 -14.81 5.88
CA GLN A 401 24.08 -14.77 5.30
C GLN A 401 23.78 -13.37 4.73
N PRO A 402 23.06 -13.30 3.59
CA PRO A 402 22.40 -14.39 2.88
C PRO A 402 23.34 -15.24 1.99
N ASN A 403 23.13 -16.56 1.98
CA ASN A 403 23.75 -17.55 1.08
C ASN A 403 25.28 -17.47 0.94
N GLY A 404 26.00 -17.24 2.04
CA GLY A 404 27.45 -17.08 2.06
C GLY A 404 27.96 -15.68 1.66
N GLY A 405 27.06 -14.77 1.28
CA GLY A 405 27.38 -13.44 0.77
C GLY A 405 26.85 -12.31 1.65
N SER A 406 26.34 -11.28 0.99
CA SER A 406 25.84 -10.04 1.59
C SER A 406 24.57 -9.56 0.86
N TYR A 407 23.91 -8.56 1.41
CA TYR A 407 22.78 -7.87 0.79
C TYR A 407 22.99 -6.36 0.79
N THR A 408 22.39 -5.67 -0.16
CA THR A 408 22.40 -4.20 -0.23
C THR A 408 21.09 -3.65 0.34
N SER A 409 21.21 -2.69 1.24
CA SER A 409 20.10 -1.83 1.68
C SER A 409 20.19 -0.48 0.99
N ASN A 410 19.14 -0.11 0.25
CA ASN A 410 19.09 1.16 -0.47
C ASN A 410 18.52 2.30 0.39
N ALA A 411 18.02 1.98 1.58
CA ALA A 411 17.45 2.93 2.53
C ALA A 411 18.08 2.74 3.93
N SER A 412 18.05 3.81 4.72
CA SER A 412 18.34 3.72 6.15
C SER A 412 17.14 3.11 6.88
N GLY A 413 17.37 2.25 7.87
CA GLY A 413 16.30 1.66 8.68
C GLY A 413 16.76 0.45 9.50
N ALA A 414 15.79 -0.30 10.02
CA ALA A 414 16.04 -1.45 10.88
C ALA A 414 16.50 -2.70 10.13
N HIS A 415 17.65 -3.21 10.52
CA HIS A 415 18.16 -4.53 10.22
C HIS A 415 17.86 -5.43 11.42
N VAL A 416 17.04 -6.45 11.22
CA VAL A 416 16.67 -7.41 12.27
C VAL A 416 17.19 -8.80 11.90
N GLY A 417 17.83 -9.48 12.84
CA GLY A 417 18.27 -10.85 12.71
C GLY A 417 17.93 -11.64 13.98
N CYS A 418 17.35 -12.82 13.82
CA CYS A 418 16.86 -13.65 14.91
C CYS A 418 17.34 -15.08 14.69
N LEU A 419 18.30 -15.49 15.49
CA LEU A 419 18.99 -16.77 15.37
C LEU A 419 18.41 -17.75 16.38
N THR A 420 18.27 -19.00 15.94
CA THR A 420 17.97 -20.14 16.81
C THR A 420 18.86 -21.31 16.39
N GLY A 421 19.76 -21.72 17.28
CA GLY A 421 20.58 -22.92 17.19
C GLY A 421 20.04 -24.05 18.10
N PRO A 422 20.73 -25.20 18.15
CA PRO A 422 20.29 -26.34 18.96
C PRO A 422 20.27 -26.05 20.47
N SER A 423 19.41 -26.71 21.24
CA SER A 423 19.38 -26.54 22.70
C SER A 423 20.71 -26.95 23.33
N GLY A 424 21.21 -26.16 24.29
CA GLY A 424 22.47 -26.43 25.01
C GLY A 424 23.74 -26.07 24.24
N THR A 425 23.63 -25.29 23.16
CA THR A 425 24.76 -24.72 22.41
C THR A 425 24.86 -23.21 22.63
N ASP A 426 25.99 -22.63 22.25
CA ASP A 426 26.27 -21.19 22.28
C ASP A 426 26.48 -20.71 20.84
N TYR A 427 25.55 -19.90 20.34
CA TYR A 427 25.52 -19.45 18.95
C TYR A 427 25.40 -17.93 18.91
N ASP A 428 26.40 -17.23 18.39
CA ASP A 428 26.39 -15.77 18.27
C ASP A 428 25.83 -15.30 16.93
N LEU A 429 25.27 -14.09 16.93
CA LEU A 429 24.86 -13.37 15.72
C LEU A 429 25.52 -12.00 15.63
N TYR A 430 26.18 -11.73 14.50
CA TYR A 430 26.76 -10.43 14.19
C TYR A 430 26.12 -9.86 12.92
N LEU A 431 25.78 -8.57 12.92
CA LEU A 431 25.50 -7.80 11.72
C LEU A 431 26.74 -6.99 11.36
N GLU A 432 27.21 -7.15 10.14
CA GLU A 432 28.38 -6.49 9.61
C GLU A 432 27.99 -5.57 8.45
N LYS A 433 28.57 -4.38 8.39
CA LYS A 433 28.43 -3.43 7.29
C LYS A 433 29.74 -3.31 6.52
N GLN A 434 29.66 -3.26 5.20
CA GLN A 434 30.81 -3.05 4.34
C GLN A 434 31.29 -1.60 4.44
N ASN A 435 32.58 -1.42 4.68
CA ASN A 435 33.28 -0.14 4.67
C ASN A 435 34.54 -0.26 3.81
N GLY A 436 34.46 0.22 2.56
CA GLY A 436 35.48 -0.04 1.55
C GLY A 436 35.62 -1.53 1.25
N SER A 437 36.83 -2.08 1.39
CA SER A 437 37.10 -3.52 1.23
C SER A 437 36.93 -4.33 2.53
N THR A 438 36.59 -3.68 3.65
CA THR A 438 36.50 -4.32 4.97
C THR A 438 35.06 -4.46 5.47
N TRP A 439 34.84 -5.42 6.36
CA TRP A 439 33.56 -5.61 7.04
C TRP A 439 33.69 -5.20 8.50
N THR A 440 32.81 -4.30 8.96
CA THR A 440 32.77 -3.83 10.35
C THR A 440 31.53 -4.37 11.03
N VAL A 441 31.67 -4.98 12.20
CA VAL A 441 30.52 -5.35 13.05
C VAL A 441 29.84 -4.06 13.51
N VAL A 442 28.59 -3.88 13.11
CA VAL A 442 27.77 -2.72 13.47
C VAL A 442 26.74 -3.04 14.55
N ALA A 443 26.40 -4.32 14.71
CA ALA A 443 25.64 -4.82 15.84
C ALA A 443 25.96 -6.30 16.07
N LYS A 444 25.78 -6.77 17.30
CA LYS A 444 25.93 -8.18 17.65
C LYS A 444 25.05 -8.55 18.83
N SER A 445 24.80 -9.84 18.97
CA SER A 445 24.19 -10.48 20.12
C SER A 445 24.95 -11.79 20.33
N ASP A 446 25.67 -11.87 21.44
CA ASP A 446 26.68 -12.88 21.76
C ASP A 446 26.49 -13.39 23.20
N SER A 447 25.24 -13.68 23.56
CA SER A 447 24.95 -14.26 24.86
C SER A 447 25.32 -15.75 24.87
N PRO A 448 25.55 -16.39 26.04
CA PRO A 448 25.87 -17.82 26.10
C PRO A 448 24.69 -18.76 25.78
N GLN A 449 23.70 -18.30 25.00
CA GLN A 449 22.48 -19.01 24.67
C GLN A 449 22.52 -19.52 23.23
N ASN A 450 21.58 -20.39 22.88
CA ASN A 450 21.39 -20.85 21.51
C ASN A 450 20.48 -19.93 20.70
N THR A 451 20.02 -18.80 21.24
CA THR A 451 19.12 -17.87 20.57
C THR A 451 19.63 -16.46 20.69
N GLU A 452 19.71 -15.76 19.57
CA GLU A 452 20.26 -14.40 19.53
C GLU A 452 19.37 -13.47 18.72
N THR A 453 19.32 -12.20 19.10
CA THR A 453 18.54 -11.19 18.39
C THR A 453 19.35 -9.93 18.20
N VAL A 454 19.52 -9.54 16.94
CA VAL A 454 20.09 -8.26 16.55
C VAL A 454 18.97 -7.38 16.02
N ASN A 455 18.89 -6.13 16.50
CA ASN A 455 18.06 -5.09 15.93
C ASN A 455 18.89 -3.80 15.83
N TYR A 456 19.18 -3.37 14.61
CA TYR A 456 20.11 -2.30 14.33
C TYR A 456 19.56 -1.32 13.29
N ASN A 457 19.47 -0.03 13.64
CA ASN A 457 19.14 1.00 12.66
C ASN A 457 20.40 1.40 11.88
N GLY A 458 20.53 0.88 10.66
CA GLY A 458 21.64 1.14 9.76
C GLY A 458 21.30 2.19 8.71
N THR A 459 22.32 2.78 8.09
CA THR A 459 22.12 3.62 6.89
C THR A 459 22.05 2.75 5.63
N ALA A 460 21.73 3.32 4.47
CA ALA A 460 21.97 2.64 3.20
C ALA A 460 23.44 2.13 3.10
N GLY A 461 23.63 0.99 2.44
CA GLY A 461 24.92 0.30 2.29
C GLY A 461 24.78 -1.22 2.17
N THR A 462 25.91 -1.90 2.06
CA THR A 462 25.97 -3.37 1.98
C THR A 462 26.17 -3.97 3.37
N TYR A 463 25.39 -4.99 3.71
CA TYR A 463 25.39 -5.66 5.00
C TYR A 463 25.47 -7.18 4.85
N ARG A 464 25.95 -7.87 5.88
CA ARG A 464 25.85 -9.33 5.99
C ARG A 464 25.65 -9.73 7.45
N TYR A 465 25.00 -10.87 7.66
CA TYR A 465 24.94 -11.49 8.97
C TYR A 465 26.03 -12.56 9.06
N ARG A 466 26.75 -12.61 10.18
CA ARG A 466 27.64 -13.72 10.53
C ARG A 466 27.02 -14.50 11.67
N VAL A 467 26.74 -15.78 11.43
CA VAL A 467 26.30 -16.75 12.44
C VAL A 467 27.54 -17.50 12.87
N HIS A 468 27.81 -17.56 14.18
CA HIS A 468 28.99 -18.24 14.72
C HIS A 468 28.58 -19.24 15.80
N ALA A 469 28.97 -20.50 15.67
CA ALA A 469 28.78 -21.50 16.70
C ALA A 469 29.94 -21.42 17.70
N TYR A 470 29.84 -20.61 18.74
CA TYR A 470 30.90 -20.43 19.73
C TYR A 470 31.19 -21.75 20.45
N SER A 471 30.14 -22.47 20.89
CA SER A 471 30.26 -23.83 21.42
C SER A 471 29.07 -24.72 21.03
N GLY A 472 29.33 -26.00 20.74
CA GLY A 472 28.33 -26.95 20.27
C GLY A 472 28.18 -26.98 18.75
N SER A 473 27.48 -27.98 18.22
CA SER A 473 27.32 -28.22 16.77
C SER A 473 25.87 -28.54 16.44
N GLY A 474 25.41 -28.21 15.23
CA GLY A 474 24.10 -28.62 14.73
C GLY A 474 23.48 -27.60 13.78
N SER A 475 22.19 -27.79 13.53
CA SER A 475 21.41 -26.95 12.62
C SER A 475 20.95 -25.67 13.30
N TYR A 476 20.97 -24.57 12.55
CA TYR A 476 20.44 -23.28 12.97
C TYR A 476 19.40 -22.77 11.96
N THR A 477 18.52 -21.90 12.45
CA THR A 477 17.60 -21.09 11.67
C THR A 477 17.86 -19.62 11.98
N LEU A 478 18.05 -18.81 10.95
CA LEU A 478 18.20 -17.36 11.03
C LEU A 478 17.07 -16.68 10.26
N GLY A 479 16.15 -16.07 10.99
CA GLY A 479 15.20 -15.12 10.42
C GLY A 479 15.86 -13.76 10.26
N VAL A 480 15.80 -13.14 9.08
CA VAL A 480 16.28 -11.78 8.87
C VAL A 480 15.29 -10.91 8.17
N SER A 481 15.47 -9.63 8.41
CA SER A 481 14.68 -8.58 7.86
C SER A 481 15.55 -7.34 7.66
N LYS A 482 15.35 -6.63 6.56
CA LYS A 482 16.14 -5.46 6.19
C LYS A 482 15.25 -4.26 5.84
N PRO A 483 15.79 -3.04 5.89
CA PRO A 483 15.07 -1.82 5.53
C PRO A 483 14.51 -1.82 4.12
#